data_AF-A0A5B6W226-F1
#
_entry.id   AF-A0A5B6W226-F1
#
_cell.length_a   1.000
_cell.length_b   1.000
_cell.length_c   1.000
_cell.angle_alpha   90.00
_cell.angle_beta   90.00
_cell.angle_gamma   90.00
#
_symmetry.space_group_name_H-M   'P 1'
#
loop_
_entity.id
_entity.type
_entity.pdbx_description
1 polymer ?
#
loop_
_entity_poly.entity_id
_entity_poly.type
_entity_poly.pdbx_seq_one_letter_code
_entity_poly.pdbx_strand_id
1 'polypeptide(L)'
;MRQSYKVAVVGGGFAGLVTARELKREGILVTVFEKADHVGGIWLYNSRVDTDLLGLDPNREIIVVLIGNGSSAKDILKEISPLASQVHQAIRGPDSQLKRLENHDNAWQHSMIECARKDGKVVFQDGSIVDADVIIHCTGYKFHFPFLRSNGTVTVDDNRVGPLYKHVFPPSLAPWLSFVALPYKAVPSIVMELQVKWVAKVLSGKVKLPTEAEMADSVEELYRLMEKSGRPKHLTHTLQQDKFEYENWLATQLDIRPPERWKEIMFFSMEKIKSYYGDKYRDAWDVDKWIQEVDCSN
;
A
#
# COMPACT_ATOMS: atom_id res chain seq x y z
N MET A 1 1.09 33.62 25.10
CA MET A 1 0.73 32.26 25.53
C MET A 1 0.80 31.35 24.30
N ARG A 2 1.58 30.26 24.33
CA ARG A 2 1.50 29.23 23.27
C ARG A 2 0.15 28.56 23.39
N GLN A 3 -0.68 28.63 22.34
CA GLN A 3 -1.96 27.94 22.30
C GLN A 3 -1.67 26.43 22.30
N SER A 4 -2.07 25.73 23.36
CA SER A 4 -1.87 24.28 23.45
C SER A 4 -3.00 23.60 22.69
N TYR A 5 -2.71 23.15 21.48
CA TYR A 5 -3.67 22.40 20.67
C TYR A 5 -3.93 21.02 21.31
N LYS A 6 -5.19 20.59 21.24
CA LYS A 6 -5.59 19.22 21.56
C LYS A 6 -5.86 18.50 20.25
N VAL A 7 -5.08 17.46 19.97
CA VAL A 7 -5.14 16.72 18.71
C VAL A 7 -5.70 15.32 18.95
N ALA A 8 -6.69 14.95 18.14
CA ALA A 8 -7.20 13.59 18.06
C ALA A 8 -6.44 12.83 16.95
N VAL A 9 -5.86 11.68 17.30
CA VAL A 9 -5.28 10.74 16.35
C VAL A 9 -6.24 9.56 16.21
N VAL A 10 -6.74 9.31 15.00
CA VAL A 10 -7.67 8.20 14.73
C VAL A 10 -6.89 7.01 14.18
N GLY A 11 -6.92 5.90 14.94
CA GLY A 11 -6.14 4.69 14.71
C GLY A 11 -4.94 4.59 15.66
N GLY A 12 -4.77 3.44 16.30
CA GLY A 12 -3.64 3.04 17.16
C GLY A 12 -2.72 2.03 16.48
N GLY A 13 -2.71 1.98 15.15
CA GLY A 13 -1.69 1.27 14.37
C GLY A 13 -0.34 1.99 14.37
N PHE A 14 0.62 1.43 13.63
CA PHE A 14 1.98 1.99 13.50
C PHE A 14 1.99 3.50 13.19
N ALA A 15 1.17 3.96 12.24
CA ALA A 15 1.05 5.38 11.91
C ALA A 15 0.50 6.25 13.03
N GLY A 16 -0.54 5.78 13.72
CA GLY A 16 -1.15 6.51 14.83
C GLY A 16 -0.20 6.67 16.01
N LEU A 17 0.50 5.60 16.39
CA LEU A 17 1.47 5.64 17.49
C LEU A 17 2.64 6.57 17.20
N VAL A 18 3.19 6.52 15.98
CA VAL A 18 4.28 7.41 15.56
C VAL A 18 3.80 8.87 15.49
N THR A 19 2.58 9.11 14.99
CA THR A 19 1.95 10.45 15.03
C THR A 19 1.85 10.98 16.46
N ALA A 20 1.32 10.19 17.38
CA ALA A 20 1.16 10.60 18.77
C ALA A 20 2.51 10.91 19.44
N ARG A 21 3.56 10.14 19.13
CA ARG A 21 4.92 10.38 19.61
C ARG A 21 5.47 11.73 19.11
N GLU A 22 5.37 12.01 17.82
CA GLU A 22 5.91 13.26 17.25
C GLU A 22 5.12 14.50 17.70
N LEU A 23 3.80 14.40 17.80
CA LEU A 23 2.98 15.49 18.37
C LEU A 23 3.36 15.78 19.83
N LYS A 24 3.58 14.74 20.66
CA LYS A 24 4.04 14.91 22.05
C LYS A 24 5.41 15.58 22.12
N ARG A 25 6.36 15.24 21.23
CA ARG A 25 7.67 15.89 21.15
C ARG A 25 7.59 17.38 20.83
N GLU A 26 6.54 17.79 20.12
CA GLU A 26 6.23 19.18 19.82
C GLU A 26 5.40 19.88 20.92
N GLY A 27 5.16 19.22 22.06
CA GLY A 27 4.44 19.77 23.20
C GLY A 27 2.91 19.87 23.01
N ILE A 28 2.37 19.10 22.07
CA ILE A 28 0.94 19.08 21.74
C ILE A 28 0.24 18.01 22.59
N LEU A 29 -0.96 18.33 23.11
CA LEU A 29 -1.77 17.35 23.85
C LEU A 29 -2.45 16.40 22.85
N VAL A 30 -2.28 15.10 23.04
CA VAL A 30 -2.77 14.08 22.09
C VAL A 30 -3.69 13.08 22.77
N THR A 31 -4.80 12.78 22.11
CA THR A 31 -5.65 11.61 22.42
C THR A 31 -5.66 10.68 21.21
N VAL A 32 -5.37 9.40 21.42
CA VAL A 32 -5.42 8.37 20.37
C VAL A 32 -6.70 7.56 20.52
N PHE A 33 -7.45 7.41 19.44
CA PHE A 33 -8.66 6.59 19.38
C PHE A 33 -8.36 5.33 18.58
N GLU A 34 -8.32 4.16 19.23
CA GLU A 34 -8.20 2.85 18.59
C GLU A 34 -9.54 2.12 18.72
N LYS A 35 -9.99 1.51 17.63
CA LYS A 35 -11.26 0.76 17.59
C LYS A 35 -11.09 -0.66 18.13
N ALA A 36 -9.93 -1.27 17.88
CA ALA A 36 -9.60 -2.60 18.37
C ALA A 36 -9.23 -2.59 19.87
N ASP A 37 -9.20 -3.77 20.49
CA ASP A 37 -8.84 -3.92 21.90
C ASP A 37 -7.34 -3.71 22.16
N HIS A 38 -6.52 -3.70 21.10
CA HIS A 38 -5.06 -3.56 21.16
C HIS A 38 -4.51 -2.69 20.03
N VAL A 39 -3.35 -2.09 20.29
CA VAL A 39 -2.58 -1.33 19.30
C VAL A 39 -1.82 -2.25 18.34
N GLY A 40 -1.42 -1.73 17.19
CA GLY A 40 -0.64 -2.45 16.17
C GLY A 40 -1.25 -2.41 14.77
N GLY A 41 -2.56 -2.22 14.68
CA GLY A 41 -3.28 -2.13 13.41
C GLY A 41 -3.10 -3.43 12.61
N ILE A 42 -2.80 -3.31 11.30
CA ILE A 42 -2.66 -4.45 10.39
C ILE A 42 -1.54 -5.44 10.77
N TRP A 43 -0.59 -5.03 11.63
CA TRP A 43 0.53 -5.88 12.07
C TRP A 43 0.20 -6.71 13.30
N LEU A 44 -0.95 -6.46 13.94
CA LEU A 44 -1.44 -7.31 15.01
C LEU A 44 -2.13 -8.53 14.39
N TYR A 45 -1.42 -9.64 14.33
CA TYR A 45 -1.99 -10.89 13.82
C TYR A 45 -3.19 -11.34 14.66
N ASN A 46 -4.22 -11.80 13.98
CA ASN A 46 -5.42 -12.36 14.58
C ASN A 46 -5.60 -13.78 14.05
N SER A 47 -5.62 -14.77 14.94
CA SER A 47 -5.79 -16.18 14.59
C SER A 47 -7.25 -16.57 14.32
N ARG A 48 -8.20 -15.64 14.42
CA ARG A 48 -9.59 -15.89 14.04
C ARG A 48 -9.66 -16.16 12.54
N VAL A 49 -10.13 -17.36 12.22
CA VAL A 49 -10.41 -17.83 10.86
C VAL A 49 -11.90 -18.14 10.75
N ASP A 50 -12.43 -18.04 9.53
CA ASP A 50 -13.78 -18.53 9.24
C ASP A 50 -13.83 -20.06 9.36
N THR A 51 -15.04 -20.62 9.40
CA THR A 51 -15.20 -22.08 9.38
C THR A 51 -14.69 -22.63 8.06
N ASP A 52 -13.73 -23.54 8.12
CA ASP A 52 -13.24 -24.24 6.94
C ASP A 52 -14.27 -25.29 6.49
N LEU A 53 -15.12 -24.90 5.54
CA LEU A 53 -16.12 -25.78 4.94
C LEU A 53 -15.50 -26.80 3.96
N LEU A 54 -14.24 -26.63 3.57
CA LEU A 54 -13.56 -27.43 2.55
C LEU A 54 -12.65 -28.49 3.16
N GLY A 55 -12.05 -28.20 4.32
CA GLY A 55 -11.23 -29.13 5.10
C GLY A 55 -12.01 -30.20 5.88
N LEU A 56 -13.32 -30.36 5.63
CA LEU A 56 -14.12 -31.44 6.23
C LEU A 56 -13.76 -32.83 5.70
N ASP A 57 -13.23 -32.91 4.47
CA ASP A 57 -12.68 -34.14 3.89
C ASP A 57 -11.22 -33.88 3.46
N PRO A 58 -10.22 -34.42 4.19
CA PRO A 58 -8.81 -34.18 3.89
C PRO A 58 -8.34 -34.84 2.58
N ASN A 59 -9.14 -35.72 1.98
CA ASN A 59 -8.81 -36.36 0.70
C ASN A 59 -9.50 -35.70 -0.50
N ARG A 60 -10.34 -34.68 -0.26
CA ARG A 60 -11.02 -33.97 -1.33
C ARG A 60 -10.01 -33.16 -2.13
N GLU A 61 -10.09 -33.26 -3.45
CA GLU A 61 -9.36 -32.36 -4.33
C GLU A 61 -9.93 -30.94 -4.22
N ILE A 62 -9.06 -29.95 -4.00
CA ILE A 62 -9.45 -28.55 -3.89
C ILE A 62 -8.82 -27.77 -5.04
N ILE A 63 -9.66 -27.12 -5.84
CA ILE A 63 -9.26 -26.28 -6.96
C ILE A 63 -9.54 -24.81 -6.61
N VAL A 64 -8.48 -24.01 -6.54
CA VAL A 64 -8.56 -22.59 -6.15
C VAL A 64 -8.30 -21.68 -7.33
N VAL A 65 -9.16 -20.68 -7.53
CA VAL A 65 -8.95 -19.57 -8.47
C VAL A 65 -8.55 -18.31 -7.69
N LEU A 66 -7.41 -17.73 -8.02
CA LEU A 66 -6.92 -16.46 -7.46
C LEU A 66 -7.13 -15.34 -8.49
N ILE A 67 -7.82 -14.27 -8.12
CA ILE A 67 -8.01 -13.10 -8.99
C ILE A 67 -7.00 -12.01 -8.59
N GLY A 68 -5.99 -11.78 -9.42
CA GLY A 68 -5.00 -10.73 -9.24
C GLY A 68 -3.56 -11.22 -9.35
N ASN A 69 -2.63 -10.27 -9.53
CA ASN A 69 -1.18 -10.52 -9.67
C ASN A 69 -0.35 -9.61 -8.73
N GLY A 70 -0.99 -9.08 -7.68
CA GLY A 70 -0.32 -8.27 -6.66
C GLY A 70 0.42 -9.12 -5.62
N SER A 71 1.04 -8.48 -4.64
CA SER A 71 1.74 -9.16 -3.54
C SER A 71 0.85 -10.18 -2.82
N SER A 72 -0.39 -9.82 -2.50
CA SER A 72 -1.34 -10.74 -1.87
C SER A 72 -1.58 -11.99 -2.70
N ALA A 73 -1.76 -11.86 -4.02
CA ALA A 73 -1.99 -13.02 -4.88
C ALA A 73 -0.78 -13.96 -4.91
N LYS A 74 0.44 -13.40 -4.94
CA LYS A 74 1.68 -14.18 -4.98
C LYS A 74 1.96 -14.91 -3.66
N ASP A 75 1.82 -14.20 -2.54
CA ASP A 75 2.03 -14.81 -1.21
C ASP A 75 0.96 -15.88 -0.93
N ILE A 76 -0.31 -15.58 -1.22
CA ILE A 76 -1.40 -16.57 -1.07
C ILE A 76 -1.15 -17.77 -1.97
N LEU A 77 -0.77 -17.58 -3.25
CA LEU A 77 -0.45 -18.69 -4.15
C LEU A 77 0.63 -19.60 -3.57
N LYS A 78 1.70 -19.02 -3.02
CA LYS A 78 2.79 -19.78 -2.39
C LYS A 78 2.31 -20.57 -1.17
N GLU A 79 1.42 -20.00 -0.36
CA GLU A 79 0.89 -20.66 0.84
C GLU A 79 -0.12 -21.77 0.52
N ILE A 80 -0.97 -21.59 -0.51
CA ILE A 80 -2.02 -22.56 -0.84
C ILE A 80 -1.58 -23.63 -1.84
N SER A 81 -0.58 -23.36 -2.69
CA SER A 81 -0.07 -24.34 -3.66
C SER A 81 0.28 -25.70 -3.05
N PRO A 82 0.93 -25.82 -1.87
CA PRO A 82 1.18 -27.13 -1.26
C PRO A 82 -0.06 -27.79 -0.63
N LEU A 83 -1.18 -27.10 -0.52
CA LEU A 83 -2.42 -27.56 0.13
C LEU A 83 -3.54 -27.89 -0.88
N ALA A 84 -3.57 -27.19 -2.01
CA ALA A 84 -4.58 -27.34 -3.05
C ALA A 84 -4.14 -28.37 -4.11
N SER A 85 -5.11 -29.03 -4.75
CA SER A 85 -4.85 -29.89 -5.90
C SER A 85 -4.45 -29.08 -7.11
N GLN A 86 -5.11 -27.94 -7.34
CA GLN A 86 -4.80 -27.02 -8.43
C GLN A 86 -5.00 -25.56 -8.01
N VAL A 87 -4.15 -24.67 -8.51
CA VAL A 87 -4.26 -23.22 -8.31
C VAL A 87 -4.27 -22.50 -9.66
N HIS A 88 -5.27 -21.67 -9.91
CA HIS A 88 -5.44 -20.95 -11.17
C HIS A 88 -5.44 -19.44 -10.91
N GLN A 89 -4.38 -18.76 -11.32
CA GLN A 89 -4.22 -17.32 -11.15
C GLN A 89 -4.73 -16.56 -12.38
N ALA A 90 -5.85 -15.86 -12.24
CA ALA A 90 -6.40 -14.97 -13.26
C ALA A 90 -5.69 -13.61 -13.21
N ILE A 91 -5.06 -13.20 -14.31
CA ILE A 91 -4.37 -11.91 -14.41
C ILE A 91 -4.90 -11.06 -15.56
N ARG A 92 -4.69 -9.74 -15.46
CA ARG A 92 -4.99 -8.78 -16.52
C ARG A 92 -3.68 -8.26 -17.13
N GLY A 93 -3.57 -8.29 -18.46
CA GLY A 93 -2.46 -7.65 -19.18
C GLY A 93 -2.00 -8.46 -20.40
N PRO A 94 -1.05 -7.94 -21.17
CA PRO A 94 -0.55 -8.61 -22.38
C PRO A 94 0.09 -9.98 -22.11
N ASP A 95 0.66 -10.18 -20.92
CA ASP A 95 1.27 -11.45 -20.49
C ASP A 95 0.27 -12.46 -19.90
N SER A 96 -1.04 -12.23 -20.03
CA SER A 96 -2.10 -13.03 -19.40
C SER A 96 -2.41 -14.33 -20.16
N GLN A 97 -1.46 -14.89 -20.89
CA GLN A 97 -1.66 -16.14 -21.60
C GLN A 97 -1.66 -17.32 -20.62
N LEU A 98 -2.34 -18.40 -21.02
CA LEU A 98 -2.30 -19.66 -20.30
C LEU A 98 -0.85 -20.16 -20.23
N LYS A 99 -0.34 -20.30 -19.01
CA LYS A 99 0.98 -20.91 -18.77
C LYS A 99 1.02 -21.55 -17.40
N ARG A 100 1.74 -22.66 -17.27
CA ARG A 100 2.08 -23.20 -15.95
C ARG A 100 3.07 -22.24 -15.26
N LEU A 101 2.86 -21.97 -13.98
CA LEU A 101 3.75 -21.09 -13.22
C LEU A 101 5.04 -21.82 -12.86
N GLU A 102 6.16 -21.13 -13.02
CA GLU A 102 7.47 -21.65 -12.64
C GLU A 102 7.52 -21.92 -11.13
N ASN A 103 8.22 -22.98 -10.71
CA ASN A 103 8.34 -23.43 -9.32
C ASN A 103 7.05 -23.98 -8.66
N HIS A 104 5.94 -24.09 -9.39
CA HIS A 104 4.68 -24.66 -8.90
C HIS A 104 4.13 -25.68 -9.91
N ASP A 105 4.25 -26.97 -9.60
CA ASP A 105 3.81 -28.05 -10.51
C ASP A 105 2.28 -28.10 -10.71
N ASN A 106 1.53 -27.53 -9.77
CA ASN A 106 0.07 -27.53 -9.72
C ASN A 106 -0.56 -26.14 -9.87
N ALA A 107 0.17 -25.15 -10.40
CA ALA A 107 -0.34 -23.80 -10.57
C ALA A 107 -0.24 -23.29 -12.01
N TRP A 108 -1.31 -22.64 -12.47
CA TRP A 108 -1.41 -22.06 -13.80
C TRP A 108 -1.81 -20.59 -13.71
N GLN A 109 -1.25 -19.79 -14.61
CA GLN A 109 -1.70 -18.44 -14.87
C GLN A 109 -2.67 -18.47 -16.05
N HIS A 110 -3.73 -17.68 -15.97
CA HIS A 110 -4.75 -17.51 -16.99
C HIS A 110 -4.94 -16.03 -17.32
N SER A 111 -5.66 -15.81 -18.41
CA SER A 111 -6.28 -14.52 -18.74
C SER A 111 -7.35 -14.12 -17.72
N MET A 112 -8.01 -12.99 -17.95
CA MET A 112 -9.12 -12.56 -17.09
C MET A 112 -10.25 -13.59 -17.13
N ILE A 113 -10.98 -13.70 -16.01
CA ILE A 113 -12.22 -14.47 -15.97
C ILE A 113 -13.26 -13.79 -16.87
N GLU A 114 -13.87 -14.57 -17.76
CA GLU A 114 -15.02 -14.16 -18.56
C GLU A 114 -16.31 -14.26 -17.73
N CYS A 115 -16.57 -15.42 -17.11
CA CYS A 115 -17.72 -15.60 -16.23
C CYS A 115 -17.54 -16.77 -15.25
N ALA A 116 -18.30 -16.74 -14.15
CA ALA A 116 -18.56 -17.90 -13.31
C ALA A 116 -19.95 -18.45 -13.63
N ARG A 117 -20.06 -19.76 -13.76
CA ARG A 117 -21.28 -20.47 -14.14
C ARG A 117 -21.97 -21.08 -12.93
N LYS A 118 -23.27 -21.35 -13.06
CA LYS A 118 -24.09 -21.95 -11.99
C LYS A 118 -23.70 -23.39 -11.64
N ASP A 119 -22.97 -24.06 -12.53
CA ASP A 119 -22.46 -25.43 -12.35
C ASP A 119 -21.11 -25.47 -11.61
N GLY A 120 -20.61 -24.33 -11.11
CA GLY A 120 -19.32 -24.23 -10.40
C GLY A 120 -18.12 -23.98 -11.32
N LYS A 121 -18.31 -23.91 -12.64
CA LYS A 121 -17.21 -23.68 -13.59
C LYS A 121 -16.85 -22.20 -13.70
N VAL A 122 -15.56 -21.91 -13.80
CA VAL A 122 -14.99 -20.60 -14.13
C VAL A 122 -14.44 -20.63 -15.55
N VAL A 123 -14.91 -19.70 -16.38
CA VAL A 123 -14.48 -19.54 -17.78
C VAL A 123 -13.50 -18.40 -17.87
N PHE A 124 -12.37 -18.61 -18.53
CA PHE A 124 -11.35 -17.59 -18.77
C PHE A 124 -11.40 -17.12 -20.23
N GLN A 125 -10.90 -15.90 -20.49
CA GLN A 125 -10.90 -15.29 -21.82
C GLN A 125 -9.98 -15.99 -22.84
N ASP A 126 -9.06 -16.82 -22.36
CA ASP A 126 -8.20 -17.71 -23.16
C ASP A 126 -8.93 -19.00 -23.60
N GLY A 127 -10.19 -19.16 -23.22
CA GLY A 127 -11.03 -20.31 -23.55
C GLY A 127 -10.92 -21.47 -22.58
N SER A 128 -10.02 -21.42 -21.59
CA SER A 128 -9.94 -22.45 -20.55
C SER A 128 -11.15 -22.40 -19.60
N ILE A 129 -11.47 -23.56 -19.03
CA ILE A 129 -12.59 -23.74 -18.09
C ILE A 129 -12.10 -24.59 -16.93
N VAL A 130 -12.38 -24.16 -15.71
CA VAL A 130 -11.94 -24.82 -14.47
C VAL A 130 -13.13 -25.05 -13.55
N ASP A 131 -13.24 -26.24 -12.97
CA ASP A 131 -14.19 -26.57 -11.90
C ASP A 131 -13.66 -26.04 -10.56
N ALA A 132 -13.99 -24.79 -10.21
CA ALA A 132 -13.41 -24.13 -9.05
C ALA A 132 -14.22 -24.41 -7.77
N ASP A 133 -13.55 -24.81 -6.70
CA ASP A 133 -14.15 -24.88 -5.35
C ASP A 133 -14.13 -23.52 -4.66
N VAL A 134 -13.07 -22.72 -4.91
CA VAL A 134 -12.83 -21.44 -4.23
C VAL A 134 -12.40 -20.38 -5.22
N ILE A 135 -12.94 -19.17 -5.06
CA ILE A 135 -12.47 -17.97 -5.75
C ILE A 135 -12.00 -16.96 -4.70
N ILE A 136 -10.73 -16.56 -4.75
CA ILE A 136 -10.15 -15.57 -3.84
C ILE A 136 -9.84 -14.28 -4.59
N HIS A 137 -10.45 -13.18 -4.15
CA HIS A 137 -10.22 -11.86 -4.71
C HIS A 137 -8.98 -11.21 -4.10
N CYS A 138 -7.85 -11.32 -4.80
CA CYS A 138 -6.59 -10.66 -4.45
C CYS A 138 -6.44 -9.30 -5.16
N THR A 139 -7.54 -8.54 -5.25
CA THR A 139 -7.67 -7.34 -6.09
C THR A 139 -7.32 -6.03 -5.39
N GLY A 140 -6.74 -6.11 -4.19
CA GLY A 140 -6.37 -4.94 -3.38
C GLY A 140 -7.52 -4.37 -2.55
N TYR A 141 -7.33 -3.13 -2.08
CA TYR A 141 -8.18 -2.49 -1.09
C TYR A 141 -8.63 -1.10 -1.55
N LYS A 142 -9.70 -0.58 -0.92
CA LYS A 142 -10.20 0.77 -1.11
C LYS A 142 -10.08 1.60 0.16
N PHE A 143 -9.75 2.88 0.03
CA PHE A 143 -9.87 3.83 1.13
C PHE A 143 -11.34 4.06 1.47
N HIS A 144 -11.64 4.08 2.77
CA HIS A 144 -12.99 4.35 3.26
C HIS A 144 -12.94 4.95 4.67
N PHE A 145 -13.51 6.14 4.83
CA PHE A 145 -13.49 6.90 6.09
C PHE A 145 -14.92 7.22 6.56
N PRO A 146 -15.71 6.22 7.00
CA PRO A 146 -17.13 6.41 7.32
C PRO A 146 -17.38 7.35 8.50
N PHE A 147 -16.36 7.58 9.34
CA PHE A 147 -16.40 8.51 10.46
C PHE A 147 -16.20 9.98 10.05
N LEU A 148 -15.64 10.25 8.86
CA LEU A 148 -15.31 11.60 8.42
C LEU A 148 -16.48 12.21 7.63
N ARG A 149 -17.26 13.06 8.29
CA ARG A 149 -18.32 13.85 7.65
C ARG A 149 -17.79 15.24 7.28
N SER A 150 -17.18 15.35 6.10
CA SER A 150 -16.59 16.61 5.63
C SER A 150 -17.49 17.42 4.70
N ASN A 151 -18.79 17.09 4.58
CA ASN A 151 -19.73 17.75 3.66
C ASN A 151 -19.22 17.88 2.21
N GLY A 152 -18.49 16.87 1.72
CA GLY A 152 -17.91 16.86 0.37
C GLY A 152 -16.53 17.53 0.23
N THR A 153 -15.99 18.17 1.27
CA THR A 153 -14.64 18.78 1.21
C THR A 153 -13.51 17.77 1.02
N VAL A 154 -13.66 16.55 1.55
CA VAL A 154 -12.78 15.42 1.28
C VAL A 154 -13.64 14.29 0.72
N THR A 155 -13.23 13.75 -0.42
CA THR A 155 -13.91 12.64 -1.09
C THR A 155 -12.95 11.49 -1.34
N VAL A 156 -13.53 10.30 -1.56
CA VAL A 156 -12.80 9.16 -2.12
C VAL A 156 -13.45 8.82 -3.45
N ASP A 157 -12.79 9.16 -4.56
CA ASP A 157 -13.26 8.92 -5.93
C ASP A 157 -12.25 8.01 -6.65
N ASP A 158 -12.67 6.82 -7.09
CA ASP A 158 -11.77 5.78 -7.62
C ASP A 158 -10.47 5.66 -6.80
N ASN A 159 -10.59 5.44 -5.48
CA ASN A 159 -9.46 5.31 -4.55
C ASN A 159 -8.51 6.54 -4.44
N ARG A 160 -8.85 7.68 -5.02
CA ARG A 160 -8.21 8.98 -4.78
C ARG A 160 -8.87 9.64 -3.58
N VAL A 161 -8.13 9.81 -2.49
CA VAL A 161 -8.52 10.65 -1.36
C VAL A 161 -8.12 12.09 -1.68
N GLY A 162 -9.08 13.00 -1.75
CA GLY A 162 -8.78 14.34 -2.24
C GLY A 162 -9.86 15.39 -2.01
N PRO A 163 -9.53 16.66 -2.33
CA PRO A 163 -8.19 17.16 -2.68
C PRO A 163 -7.24 17.15 -1.47
N LEU A 164 -5.97 16.76 -1.67
CA LEU A 164 -4.95 16.70 -0.60
C LEU A 164 -3.61 17.27 -1.07
N TYR A 165 -3.19 18.39 -0.49
CA TYR A 165 -1.85 18.93 -0.63
C TYR A 165 -0.83 17.94 -0.09
N LYS A 166 0.07 17.51 -0.97
CA LYS A 166 1.16 16.56 -0.68
C LYS A 166 0.69 15.28 0.02
N HIS A 167 -0.50 14.79 -0.34
CA HIS A 167 -1.16 13.60 0.23
C HIS A 167 -1.50 13.70 1.72
N VAL A 168 -1.44 14.90 2.32
CA VAL A 168 -1.61 15.10 3.77
C VAL A 168 -2.76 16.05 4.09
N PHE A 169 -2.74 17.27 3.56
CA PHE A 169 -3.64 18.32 4.01
C PHE A 169 -4.74 18.62 2.99
N PRO A 170 -6.03 18.54 3.33
CA PRO A 170 -7.07 19.17 2.53
C PRO A 170 -6.91 20.69 2.59
N PRO A 171 -6.74 21.41 1.46
CA PRO A 171 -6.38 22.83 1.47
C PRO A 171 -7.28 23.69 2.37
N SER A 172 -8.60 23.55 2.27
CA SER A 172 -9.59 24.34 3.01
C SER A 172 -9.77 23.95 4.48
N LEU A 173 -9.18 22.84 4.91
CA LEU A 173 -9.24 22.35 6.31
C LEU A 173 -7.87 22.34 6.97
N ALA A 174 -6.82 22.77 6.28
CA ALA A 174 -5.47 22.77 6.82
C ALA A 174 -5.28 23.88 7.88
N PRO A 175 -4.47 23.65 8.93
CA PRO A 175 -3.81 22.40 9.31
C PRO A 175 -4.69 21.49 10.20
N TRP A 176 -5.98 21.81 10.36
CA TRP A 176 -6.89 21.20 11.35
C TRP A 176 -7.34 19.79 11.01
N LEU A 177 -7.25 19.39 9.74
CA LEU A 177 -7.40 18.00 9.29
C LEU A 177 -6.17 17.60 8.49
N SER A 178 -5.60 16.45 8.80
CA SER A 178 -4.46 15.87 8.09
C SER A 178 -4.58 14.36 7.99
N PHE A 179 -4.20 13.81 6.84
CA PHE A 179 -4.05 12.39 6.61
C PHE A 179 -2.58 12.01 6.64
N VAL A 180 -2.25 10.92 7.32
CA VAL A 180 -0.88 10.40 7.41
C VAL A 180 -0.86 8.95 6.97
N ALA A 181 0.23 8.53 6.32
CA ALA A 181 0.41 7.18 5.79
C ALA A 181 -0.63 6.74 4.72
N LEU A 182 -1.23 7.69 3.98
CA LEU A 182 -1.99 7.36 2.77
C LEU A 182 -1.13 6.80 1.64
N PRO A 183 0.09 7.31 1.38
CA PRO A 183 0.85 6.85 0.24
C PRO A 183 1.27 5.38 0.36
N TYR A 184 1.26 4.67 -0.77
CA TYR A 184 1.61 3.25 -0.86
C TYR A 184 2.61 2.98 -1.99
N LYS A 185 3.11 1.75 -2.08
CA LYS A 185 4.30 1.37 -2.90
C LYS A 185 5.55 2.21 -2.58
N ALA A 186 5.73 2.53 -1.31
CA ALA A 186 6.94 3.10 -0.74
C ALA A 186 7.37 2.27 0.47
N VAL A 187 8.52 2.59 1.08
CA VAL A 187 8.89 2.08 2.40
C VAL A 187 8.05 2.84 3.44
N PRO A 188 7.01 2.22 4.03
CA PRO A 188 5.98 2.98 4.75
C PRO A 188 6.53 3.72 5.97
N SER A 189 7.51 3.12 6.66
CA SER A 189 8.11 3.70 7.88
C SER A 189 8.77 5.06 7.66
N ILE A 190 9.52 5.22 6.57
CA ILE A 190 10.25 6.48 6.28
C ILE A 190 9.26 7.58 5.91
N VAL A 191 8.43 7.34 4.90
CA VAL A 191 7.46 8.32 4.38
C VAL A 191 6.53 8.79 5.49
N MET A 192 5.99 7.84 6.27
CA MET A 192 5.09 8.14 7.38
C MET A 192 5.79 8.94 8.47
N GLU A 193 7.01 8.58 8.89
CA GLU A 193 7.74 9.33 9.92
C GLU A 193 7.98 10.79 9.48
N LEU A 194 8.34 11.00 8.22
CA LEU A 194 8.54 12.34 7.67
C LEU A 194 7.22 13.13 7.63
N GLN A 195 6.12 12.52 7.16
CA GLN A 195 4.80 13.15 7.15
C GLN A 195 4.38 13.57 8.57
N VAL A 196 4.52 12.69 9.57
CA VAL A 196 4.05 13.02 10.92
C VAL A 196 4.91 14.08 11.61
N LYS A 197 6.22 14.11 11.36
CA LYS A 197 7.10 15.19 11.84
C LYS A 197 6.68 16.51 11.23
N TRP A 198 6.33 16.50 9.94
CA TRP A 198 5.93 17.70 9.23
C TRP A 198 4.60 18.22 9.77
N VAL A 199 3.59 17.35 9.94
CA VAL A 199 2.31 17.67 10.57
C VAL A 199 2.53 18.24 11.99
N ALA A 200 3.36 17.61 12.81
CA ALA A 200 3.62 18.06 14.17
C ALA A 200 4.29 19.45 14.21
N LYS A 201 5.26 19.72 13.34
CA LYS A 201 5.89 21.05 13.23
C LYS A 201 4.98 22.12 12.65
N VAL A 202 4.07 21.76 11.74
CA VAL A 202 3.02 22.66 11.24
C VAL A 202 2.11 23.07 12.39
N LEU A 203 1.60 22.09 13.15
CA LEU A 203 0.72 22.35 14.28
C LEU A 203 1.41 23.11 15.42
N SER A 204 2.72 22.94 15.62
CA SER A 204 3.47 23.74 16.61
C SER A 204 3.88 25.14 16.12
N GLY A 205 3.59 25.46 14.86
CA GLY A 205 3.94 26.73 14.21
C GLY A 205 5.42 26.87 13.85
N LYS A 206 6.21 25.80 13.94
CA LYS A 206 7.63 25.78 13.54
C LYS A 206 7.82 25.68 12.03
N VAL A 207 6.83 25.11 11.32
CA VAL A 207 6.77 25.07 9.85
C VAL A 207 5.49 25.75 9.41
N LYS A 208 5.55 26.60 8.39
CA LYS A 208 4.37 27.24 7.82
C LYS A 208 3.90 26.45 6.60
N LEU A 209 2.59 26.28 6.47
CA LEU A 209 1.99 25.86 5.21
C LEU A 209 1.95 27.04 4.23
N PRO A 210 1.94 26.77 2.92
CA PRO A 210 1.48 27.73 1.93
C PRO A 210 0.04 28.18 2.20
N THR A 211 -0.40 29.21 1.48
CA THR A 211 -1.81 29.64 1.48
C THR A 211 -2.73 28.53 0.95
N GLU A 212 -4.01 28.62 1.28
CA GLU A 212 -5.02 27.69 0.76
C GLU A 212 -5.03 27.63 -0.77
N ALA A 213 -4.92 28.79 -1.43
CA ALA A 213 -4.86 28.88 -2.90
C ALA A 213 -3.63 28.16 -3.46
N GLU A 214 -2.44 28.40 -2.92
CA GLU A 214 -1.21 27.73 -3.37
C GLU A 214 -1.26 26.20 -3.15
N MET A 215 -1.89 25.76 -2.05
CA MET A 215 -2.11 24.34 -1.80
C MET A 215 -3.10 23.73 -2.81
N ALA A 216 -4.18 24.44 -3.11
CA ALA A 216 -5.18 24.02 -4.11
C ALA A 216 -4.58 23.95 -5.52
N ASP A 217 -3.85 24.98 -5.94
CA ASP A 217 -3.16 25.03 -7.24
C ASP A 217 -2.17 23.86 -7.39
N SER A 218 -1.43 23.53 -6.32
CA SER A 218 -0.53 22.37 -6.31
C SER A 218 -1.26 21.03 -6.46
N VAL A 219 -2.49 20.91 -5.96
CA VAL A 219 -3.30 19.69 -6.09
C VAL A 219 -3.85 19.57 -7.50
N GLU A 220 -4.37 20.67 -8.05
CA GLU A 220 -4.89 20.74 -9.41
C GLU A 220 -3.80 20.43 -10.44
N GLU A 221 -2.59 20.96 -10.25
CA GLU A 221 -1.47 20.67 -11.13
C GLU A 221 -1.09 19.19 -11.10
N LEU A 222 -1.06 18.56 -9.92
CA LEU A 222 -0.85 17.11 -9.81
C LEU A 222 -1.90 16.34 -10.61
N TYR A 223 -3.19 16.71 -10.47
CA TYR A 223 -4.27 16.02 -11.19
C TYR A 223 -4.17 16.21 -12.70
N ARG A 224 -3.82 17.41 -13.15
CA ARG A 224 -3.58 17.72 -14.57
C ARG A 224 -2.42 16.91 -15.15
N LEU A 225 -1.32 16.78 -14.42
CA LEU A 225 -0.16 15.98 -14.84
C LEU A 225 -0.49 14.48 -14.89
N MET A 226 -1.28 13.98 -13.94
CA MET A 226 -1.78 12.61 -13.97
C MET A 226 -2.66 12.35 -15.20
N GLU A 227 -3.60 13.25 -15.49
CA GLU A 227 -4.47 13.11 -16.66
C GLU A 227 -3.67 13.18 -17.97
N LYS A 228 -2.75 14.14 -18.11
CA LYS A 228 -1.88 14.28 -19.28
C LYS A 228 -1.01 13.05 -19.54
N SER A 229 -0.58 12.36 -18.49
CA SER A 229 0.21 11.12 -18.58
C SER A 229 -0.65 9.85 -18.69
N GLY A 230 -1.98 9.97 -18.70
CA GLY A 230 -2.90 8.83 -18.70
C GLY A 230 -2.87 8.01 -17.41
N ARG A 231 -2.33 8.56 -16.31
CA ARG A 231 -2.22 7.89 -15.01
C ARG A 231 -3.61 7.85 -14.33
N PRO A 232 -4.18 6.67 -14.06
CA PRO A 232 -5.51 6.54 -13.45
C PRO A 232 -5.64 7.17 -12.06
N LYS A 233 -6.87 7.56 -11.68
CA LYS A 233 -7.17 8.20 -10.38
C LYS A 233 -6.78 7.33 -9.18
N HIS A 234 -7.06 6.03 -9.22
CA HIS A 234 -6.67 5.12 -8.13
C HIS A 234 -5.17 5.00 -7.89
N LEU A 235 -4.33 5.56 -8.76
CA LEU A 235 -2.89 5.68 -8.56
C LEU A 235 -2.46 7.05 -8.01
N THR A 236 -3.36 7.90 -7.49
CA THR A 236 -2.96 9.22 -6.98
C THR A 236 -2.00 9.14 -5.79
N HIS A 237 -2.12 8.13 -4.93
CA HIS A 237 -1.29 8.00 -3.73
C HIS A 237 -0.15 6.99 -3.87
N THR A 238 0.13 6.45 -5.07
CA THR A 238 1.35 5.64 -5.24
C THR A 238 2.58 6.54 -5.35
N LEU A 239 3.63 6.21 -4.58
CA LEU A 239 4.94 6.87 -4.66
C LEU A 239 5.97 6.03 -5.42
N GLN A 240 5.56 4.98 -6.13
CA GLN A 240 6.47 4.05 -6.80
C GLN A 240 7.54 4.74 -7.67
N GLN A 241 7.20 5.86 -8.32
CA GLN A 241 8.12 6.66 -9.15
C GLN A 241 8.69 7.87 -8.41
N ASP A 242 7.94 8.42 -7.45
CA ASP A 242 8.17 9.74 -6.87
C ASP A 242 8.66 9.67 -5.40
N LYS A 243 8.93 8.47 -4.88
CA LYS A 243 9.24 8.22 -3.46
C LYS A 243 10.37 9.12 -2.94
N PHE A 244 11.50 9.12 -3.62
CA PHE A 244 12.70 9.83 -3.14
C PHE A 244 12.53 11.34 -3.27
N GLU A 245 11.90 11.81 -4.34
CA GLU A 245 11.55 13.24 -4.48
C GLU A 245 10.63 13.69 -3.34
N TYR A 246 9.62 12.88 -3.00
CA TYR A 246 8.70 13.17 -1.91
C TYR A 246 9.39 13.16 -0.54
N GLU A 247 10.25 12.18 -0.28
CA GLU A 247 11.02 12.09 0.97
C GLU A 247 12.01 13.25 1.10
N ASN A 248 12.71 13.61 0.02
CA ASN A 248 13.63 14.74 -0.01
C ASN A 248 12.88 16.05 0.22
N TRP A 249 11.72 16.24 -0.43
CA TRP A 249 10.87 17.41 -0.23
C TRP A 249 10.43 17.56 1.23
N LEU A 250 9.97 16.47 1.86
CA LEU A 250 9.61 16.46 3.28
C LEU A 250 10.82 16.75 4.18
N ALA A 251 11.99 16.17 3.89
CA ALA A 251 13.22 16.42 4.63
C ALA A 251 13.62 17.91 4.57
N THR A 252 13.47 18.55 3.41
CA THR A 252 13.66 20.00 3.26
C THR A 252 12.69 20.81 4.13
N GLN A 253 11.40 20.44 4.19
CA GLN A 253 10.44 21.13 5.06
C GLN A 253 10.79 21.02 6.55
N LEU A 254 11.50 19.94 6.91
CA LEU A 254 11.85 19.62 8.28
C LEU A 254 13.21 20.15 8.72
N ASP A 255 14.00 20.72 7.78
CA ASP A 255 15.41 21.07 7.95
C ASP A 255 16.24 19.89 8.50
N ILE A 256 16.08 18.72 7.86
CA ILE A 256 16.85 17.52 8.19
C ILE A 256 17.56 16.97 6.96
N ARG A 257 18.61 16.18 7.18
CA ARG A 257 19.28 15.47 6.10
C ARG A 257 18.31 14.48 5.43
N PRO A 258 18.25 14.47 4.09
CA PRO A 258 17.49 13.46 3.37
C PRO A 258 18.03 12.04 3.60
N PRO A 259 17.25 11.00 3.25
CA PRO A 259 17.73 9.62 3.28
C PRO A 259 19.02 9.46 2.46
N GLU A 260 19.97 8.68 3.00
CA GLU A 260 21.24 8.41 2.32
C GLU A 260 21.03 7.65 1.01
N ARG A 261 21.82 7.99 -0.02
CA ARG A 261 21.71 7.44 -1.38
C ARG A 261 21.70 5.91 -1.45
N TRP A 262 22.45 5.24 -0.58
CA TRP A 262 22.47 3.77 -0.55
C TRP A 262 21.11 3.16 -0.21
N LYS A 263 20.22 3.87 0.51
CA LYS A 263 18.84 3.41 0.78
C LYS A 263 18.01 3.40 -0.49
N GLU A 264 18.30 4.33 -1.42
CA GLU A 264 17.67 4.33 -2.75
C GLU A 264 18.14 3.13 -3.55
N ILE A 265 19.45 2.91 -3.55
CA ILE A 265 20.08 1.77 -4.23
C ILE A 265 19.53 0.45 -3.68
N MET A 266 19.46 0.30 -2.36
CA MET A 266 18.89 -0.88 -1.70
C MET A 266 17.44 -1.12 -2.12
N PHE A 267 16.61 -0.08 -2.16
CA PHE A 267 15.22 -0.20 -2.57
C PHE A 267 15.08 -0.73 -4.00
N PHE A 268 15.83 -0.18 -4.96
CA PHE A 268 15.81 -0.65 -6.35
C PHE A 268 16.47 -2.02 -6.53
N SER A 269 17.53 -2.30 -5.78
CA SER A 269 18.20 -3.59 -5.79
C SER A 269 17.30 -4.71 -5.27
N MET A 270 16.48 -4.45 -4.25
CA MET A 270 15.51 -5.43 -3.75
C MET A 270 14.55 -5.91 -4.83
N GLU A 271 14.10 -5.04 -5.73
CA GLU A 271 13.22 -5.44 -6.84
C GLU A 271 13.98 -6.31 -7.87
N LYS A 272 15.24 -5.97 -8.17
CA LYS A 272 16.10 -6.81 -9.02
C LYS A 272 16.38 -8.18 -8.39
N ILE A 273 16.68 -8.20 -7.10
CA ILE A 273 16.96 -9.42 -6.32
C ILE A 273 15.73 -10.32 -6.30
N LYS A 274 14.53 -9.78 -6.04
CA LYS A 274 13.28 -10.53 -6.17
C LYS A 274 13.09 -11.11 -7.58
N SER A 275 13.36 -10.32 -8.61
CA SER A 275 13.23 -10.80 -9.99
C SER A 275 14.22 -11.91 -10.33
N TYR A 276 15.45 -11.85 -9.81
CA TYR A 276 16.50 -12.80 -10.14
C TYR A 276 16.41 -14.11 -9.33
N TYR A 277 16.16 -13.99 -8.02
CA TYR A 277 16.14 -15.14 -7.11
C TYR A 277 14.73 -15.73 -6.90
N GLY A 278 13.70 -15.13 -7.49
CA GLY A 278 12.31 -15.58 -7.34
C GLY A 278 11.92 -15.71 -5.86
N ASP A 279 11.29 -16.82 -5.49
CA ASP A 279 10.82 -17.05 -4.12
C ASP A 279 11.92 -17.25 -3.08
N LYS A 280 13.17 -17.46 -3.51
CA LYS A 280 14.33 -17.64 -2.64
C LYS A 280 15.04 -16.34 -2.31
N TYR A 281 14.55 -15.19 -2.82
CA TYR A 281 15.22 -13.90 -2.68
C TYR A 281 15.48 -13.46 -1.22
N ARG A 282 14.71 -14.00 -0.26
CA ARG A 282 14.90 -13.70 1.17
C ARG A 282 16.13 -14.38 1.75
N ASP A 283 16.49 -15.55 1.22
CA ASP A 283 17.49 -16.45 1.81
C ASP A 283 18.74 -16.64 0.94
N ALA A 284 18.66 -16.32 -0.36
CA ALA A 284 19.67 -16.72 -1.34
C ALA A 284 20.52 -15.58 -1.93
N TRP A 285 20.32 -14.32 -1.52
CA TRP A 285 21.07 -13.20 -2.10
C TRP A 285 22.37 -12.92 -1.32
N ASP A 286 23.44 -12.67 -2.08
CA ASP A 286 24.77 -12.36 -1.53
C ASP A 286 24.87 -10.86 -1.21
N VAL A 287 24.79 -10.55 0.08
CA VAL A 287 24.83 -9.18 0.59
C VAL A 287 26.20 -8.55 0.36
N ASP A 288 27.28 -9.32 0.53
CA ASP A 288 28.64 -8.80 0.42
C ASP A 288 28.97 -8.44 -1.03
N LYS A 289 28.57 -9.31 -1.98
CA LYS A 289 28.67 -9.00 -3.41
C LYS A 289 27.84 -7.78 -3.78
N TRP A 290 26.62 -7.66 -3.25
CA TRP A 290 25.78 -6.49 -3.48
C TRP A 290 26.43 -5.20 -2.98
N ILE A 291 26.98 -5.20 -1.76
CA ILE A 291 27.70 -4.03 -1.20
C ILE A 291 28.85 -3.61 -2.12
N GLN A 292 29.66 -4.58 -2.58
CA GLN A 292 30.77 -4.30 -3.50
C GLN A 292 30.30 -3.67 -4.82
N GLU A 293 29.23 -4.19 -5.44
CA GLU A 293 28.68 -3.65 -6.67
C GLU A 293 28.15 -2.21 -6.49
N VAL A 294 27.55 -1.92 -5.34
CA VAL A 294 27.03 -0.59 -4.99
C VAL A 294 28.16 0.42 -4.75
N ASP A 295 29.20 0.02 -4.01
CA ASP A 295 30.33 0.89 -3.69
C ASP A 295 31.21 1.17 -4.92
N CYS A 296 31.33 0.22 -5.85
CA CYS A 296 32.05 0.43 -7.12
C CYS A 296 31.28 1.28 -8.15
N SER A 297 29.98 1.54 -7.93
CA SER A 297 29.11 2.30 -8.84
C SER A 297 28.92 3.78 -8.45
N ASN A 298 29.57 4.22 -7.37
CA ASN A 298 29.58 5.61 -6.89
C ASN A 298 30.90 6.31 -7.23
#